data_AF-A0A5M7BKN8-F1
#
_entry.id   AF-A0A5M7BKN8-F1
#
_cell.length_a   1.000
_cell.length_b   1.000
_cell.length_c   1.000
_cell.angle_alpha   90.00
_cell.angle_beta   90.00
_cell.angle_gamma   90.00
#
_symmetry.space_group_name_H-M   'P 1'
#
loop_
_entity.id
_entity.type
_entity.pdbx_description
1 polymer ?
#
loop_
_entity_poly.entity_id
_entity_poly.type
_entity_poly.pdbx_seq_one_letter_code
_entity_poly.pdbx_strand_id
1 'polypeptide(L)' 'MFQPAGLVAYWRPVDGVRHGLLPTEPPYPGQERETLCGTTVTVLKPTDLDWLAPTCGPCWDEARRRRDAAEAASEAGAQ' A
#
# COMPACT_ATOMS: atom_id res chain seq x y z
N MET A 1 16.57 7.59 6.40
CA MET A 1 15.41 6.75 6.01
C MET A 1 14.90 7.29 4.68
N PHE A 2 14.91 6.47 3.62
CA PHE A 2 14.38 6.85 2.31
C PHE A 2 12.89 6.49 2.29
N GLN A 3 12.01 7.46 2.48
CA GLN A 3 10.65 7.37 1.96
C GLN A 3 10.67 8.00 0.56
N PRO A 4 10.39 7.24 -0.52
CA PRO A 4 10.28 7.84 -1.84
C PRO A 4 9.14 8.87 -1.80
N ALA A 5 9.41 10.10 -2.24
CA ALA A 5 8.36 11.09 -2.43
C ALA A 5 7.22 10.47 -3.26
N GLY A 6 5.99 10.55 -2.76
CA GLY A 6 4.80 10.02 -3.44
C GLY A 6 4.51 8.53 -3.23
N LEU A 7 5.24 7.80 -2.36
CA LEU A 7 4.83 6.43 -2.01
C LEU A 7 3.55 6.43 -1.15
N VAL A 8 2.47 5.89 -1.70
CA VAL A 8 1.16 5.84 -1.01
C VAL A 8 0.82 4.48 -0.41
N ALA A 9 1.46 3.40 -0.87
CA ALA A 9 1.23 2.05 -0.38
C ALA A 9 2.38 1.09 -0.72
N TYR A 10 2.57 0.07 0.12
CA TYR A 10 3.28 -1.15 -0.28
C TYR A 10 2.27 -2.25 -0.61
N TRP A 11 2.23 -2.72 -1.84
CA TRP A 11 1.31 -3.79 -2.23
C TRP A 11 1.83 -5.16 -1.79
N ARG A 12 0.99 -5.98 -1.17
CA ARG A 12 1.31 -7.38 -0.82
C ARG A 12 0.11 -8.29 -1.04
N PRO A 13 0.27 -9.45 -1.70
CA PRO A 13 -0.78 -10.45 -1.77
C PRO A 13 -0.91 -11.17 -0.43
N VAL A 14 -2.14 -11.31 0.03
CA VAL A 14 -2.53 -12.01 1.26
C VAL A 14 -3.84 -12.72 0.95
N ASP A 15 -3.93 -14.02 1.23
CA ASP A 15 -5.15 -14.82 1.08
C ASP A 15 -5.86 -14.66 -0.28
N GLY A 16 -5.07 -14.62 -1.36
CA GLY A 16 -5.58 -14.53 -2.73
C GLY A 16 -6.05 -13.13 -3.17
N VAL A 17 -5.78 -12.09 -2.38
CA VAL A 17 -6.08 -10.69 -2.72
C VAL A 17 -4.86 -9.81 -2.46
N ARG A 18 -4.58 -8.85 -3.34
CA ARG A 18 -3.51 -7.87 -3.15
C ARG A 18 -4.01 -6.67 -2.34
N HIS A 19 -3.51 -6.53 -1.13
CA HIS A 19 -3.79 -5.42 -0.24
C HIS A 19 -2.68 -4.35 -0.33
N GLY A 20 -3.06 -3.09 -0.15
CA GLY A 20 -2.10 -2.00 0.05
C GLY A 20 -1.81 -1.88 1.53
N LEU A 21 -0.55 -1.94 1.94
CA LEU A 21 -0.10 -1.67 3.31
C LEU A 21 0.25 -0.19 3.45
N LEU A 22 0.10 0.34 4.68
CA LEU A 22 0.53 1.71 4.98
C LEU A 22 2.02 1.92 4.59
N PRO A 23 2.38 3.05 3.97
CA PRO A 23 3.72 3.33 3.46
C PRO A 23 4.69 3.81 4.57
N THR A 24 4.63 3.20 5.75
CA THR A 24 5.47 3.57 6.91
C THR A 24 6.89 3.06 6.72
N GLU A 25 7.05 1.76 6.46
CA GLU A 25 8.31 1.09 6.20
C GLU A 25 8.15 -0.08 5.20
N PRO A 26 9.21 -0.48 4.48
CA PRO A 26 9.18 -1.68 3.63
C PRO A 26 8.71 -2.91 4.41
N PRO A 27 7.77 -3.71 3.88
CA PRO A 27 7.25 -4.87 4.59
C PRO A 27 8.14 -6.11 4.40
N TYR A 28 8.29 -6.87 5.48
CA TYR A 28 9.05 -8.12 5.56
C TYR A 28 8.13 -9.30 5.93
N PRO A 29 8.40 -10.53 5.43
CA PRO A 29 7.62 -11.71 5.80
C PRO A 29 7.56 -11.95 7.32
N GLY A 30 6.39 -12.33 7.82
CA GLY A 30 6.12 -12.58 9.24
C GLY A 30 5.68 -11.35 10.05
N GLN A 31 5.74 -10.14 9.48
CA GLN A 31 5.25 -8.93 10.15
C GLN A 31 3.72 -8.84 10.11
N GLU A 32 3.10 -8.36 11.18
CA GLU A 32 1.74 -7.86 11.14
C GLU A 32 1.72 -6.41 10.66
N ARG A 33 0.85 -6.10 9.70
CA ARG A 33 0.75 -4.78 9.09
C ARG A 33 -0.69 -4.39 8.88
N GLU A 34 -0.99 -3.13 9.14
CA GLU A 34 -2.26 -2.52 8.79
C GLU A 34 -2.32 -2.24 7.28
N THR A 35 -3.43 -2.66 6.68
CA THR A 35 -3.78 -2.39 5.30
C THR A 35 -4.53 -1.06 5.17
N LEU A 36 -4.56 -0.51 3.97
CA LEU A 36 -5.32 0.67 3.62
C LEU A 36 -6.83 0.50 3.80
N CYS A 37 -7.35 -0.73 3.77
CA CYS A 37 -8.76 -1.01 4.06
C CYS A 37 -9.06 -1.24 5.54
N GLY A 38 -8.09 -1.00 6.44
CA GLY A 38 -8.26 -1.10 7.89
C GLY A 38 -8.13 -2.52 8.46
N THR A 39 -7.84 -3.53 7.63
CA THR A 39 -7.58 -4.90 8.10
C THR A 39 -6.11 -5.06 8.49
N THR A 40 -5.84 -5.74 9.60
CA THR A 40 -4.48 -6.19 9.94
C THR A 40 -4.20 -7.54 9.28
N VAL A 41 -3.07 -7.65 8.59
CA VAL A 41 -2.64 -8.88 7.91
C VAL A 41 -1.24 -9.29 8.31
N THR A 42 -0.95 -10.59 8.27
CA THR A 42 0.42 -11.10 8.34
C THR A 42 1.03 -11.09 6.92
N VAL A 43 2.16 -10.41 6.76
CA VAL A 43 2.89 -10.37 5.49
C VAL A 43 3.46 -11.75 5.21
N LEU A 44 3.04 -12.38 4.11
CA LEU A 44 3.59 -13.66 3.66
C LEU A 44 4.80 -13.43 2.74
N LYS A 45 5.60 -14.49 2.52
CA LYS A 45 6.57 -14.52 1.43
C LYS A 45 5.82 -14.87 0.14
N PRO A 46 5.60 -13.92 -0.79
CA PRO A 46 4.79 -14.19 -1.98
C PRO A 46 5.59 -15.00 -3.00
N THR A 47 4.87 -15.83 -3.75
CA THR A 47 5.31 -16.42 -5.02
C THR A 47 4.98 -15.47 -6.18
N ASP A 48 5.52 -15.75 -7.37
CA ASP A 48 5.18 -14.98 -8.58
C ASP A 48 3.69 -15.08 -8.94
N LEU A 49 3.05 -16.22 -8.65
CA LEU A 49 1.62 -16.42 -8.90
C LEU A 49 0.74 -15.58 -7.96
N ASP A 50 1.14 -15.43 -6.70
CA ASP A 50 0.38 -14.62 -5.73
C ASP A 50 0.25 -13.16 -6.16
N TRP A 51 1.25 -12.65 -6.89
CA TRP A 51 1.20 -11.30 -7.45
C TRP A 51 0.15 -11.12 -8.53
N LEU A 52 -0.38 -12.19 -9.11
CA LEU A 52 -1.48 -12.15 -10.08
C LEU A 52 -2.87 -12.04 -9.43
N ALA A 53 -2.94 -12.08 -8.09
CA ALA A 53 -4.18 -11.89 -7.35
C ALA A 53 -4.88 -10.56 -7.73
N PRO A 54 -6.24 -10.53 -7.69
CA PRO A 54 -6.99 -9.29 -7.83
C PRO A 54 -6.58 -8.27 -6.74
N THR A 55 -6.75 -6.99 -7.03
CA THR A 55 -6.48 -5.93 -6.05
C THR A 55 -7.70 -5.73 -5.17
N CYS A 56 -7.50 -5.58 -3.86
CA CYS A 56 -8.55 -5.14 -2.95
C CYS A 56 -9.06 -3.75 -3.38
N GLY A 57 -10.33 -3.65 -3.80
CA GLY A 57 -10.95 -2.41 -4.27
C GLY A 57 -10.81 -1.25 -3.27
N PRO A 58 -11.20 -1.44 -1.99
CA PRO A 58 -11.02 -0.41 -0.97
C PRO A 58 -9.57 0.06 -0.78
N CYS A 59 -8.59 -0.86 -0.83
CA CYS A 59 -7.17 -0.49 -0.77
C CYS A 59 -6.75 0.35 -1.99
N TRP A 60 -7.28 0.03 -3.18
CA TRP A 60 -6.99 0.76 -4.41
C TRP A 60 -7.55 2.17 -4.39
N ASP A 61 -8.81 2.33 -3.99
CA ASP A 61 -9.44 3.64 -3.90
C ASP A 61 -8.76 4.52 -2.83
N GLU A 62 -8.37 3.92 -1.70
CA GLU A 62 -7.59 4.61 -0.67
C GLU A 62 -6.23 5.08 -1.17
N ALA A 63 -5.49 4.21 -1.88
CA ALA A 63 -4.19 4.55 -2.45
C ALA A 63 -4.31 5.71 -3.45
N ARG A 64 -5.35 5.69 -4.30
CA ARG A 64 -5.66 6.78 -5.25
C ARG A 64 -5.93 8.09 -4.51
N ARG A 65 -6.80 8.06 -3.49
CA ARG A 65 -7.14 9.24 -2.69
C ARG A 65 -5.91 9.85 -2.02
N ARG A 66 -5.00 9.03 -1.49
CA ARG A 66 -3.74 9.50 -0.89
C ARG A 66 -2.80 10.14 -1.91
N ARG A 67 -2.72 9.58 -3.12
CA ARG A 67 -1.92 10.14 -4.22
C ARG A 67 -2.45 11.52 -4.59
N ASP A 68 -3.74 11.62 -4.84
CA ASP A 68 -4.39 12.86 -5.28
C ASP A 68 -4.22 13.96 -4.22
N ALA A 69 -4.32 13.60 -2.92
CA ALA A 69 -4.07 14.52 -1.82
C ALA A 69 -2.60 14.99 -1.74
N ALA A 70 -1.64 14.08 -2.00
CA ALA A 70 -0.22 14.42 -2.01
C ALA A 70 0.16 15.34 -3.19
N GLU A 71 -0.44 15.11 -4.36
CA GLU A 71 -0.28 15.98 -5.54
C GLU A 71 -0.83 17.39 -5.25
N ALA A 72 -2.06 17.50 -4.75
CA ALA A 72 -2.65 18.79 -4.39
C ALA A 72 -1.83 19.55 -3.32
N ALA A 73 -1.30 18.86 -2.32
CA ALA A 73 -0.44 19.46 -1.30
C ALA A 73 0.90 19.96 -1.88
N SER A 74 1.45 19.23 -2.85
CA SER A 74 2.69 19.62 -3.53
C SER A 74 2.49 20.85 -4.41
N GLU A 75 1.35 20.95 -5.08
CA GLU A 75 0.96 22.12 -5.88
C GLU A 75 0.71 23.37 -5.01
N ALA A 76 0.05 23.20 -3.85
CA ALA A 76 -0.22 24.30 -2.92
C ALA A 76 1.04 24.84 -2.23
N GLY A 77 2.05 24.00 -2.00
CA GLY A 77 3.33 24.43 -1.41
C GLY A 77 4.33 25.04 -2.39
N ALA A 78 4.06 24.94 -3.70
CA ALA A 78 4.89 25.53 -4.77
C ALA A 78 4.40 26.92 -5.23
N GLN A 79 3.27 27.38 -4.71
CA GLN A 79 2.67 28.71 -4.93
C GLN A 79 3.00 29.65 -3.76
#